data_AF-A0A852DBG3-F1
#
_entry.id   AF-A0A852DBG3-F1
#
_cell.length_a   1.000
_cell.length_b   1.000
_cell.length_c   1.000
_cell.angle_alpha   90.00
_cell.angle_beta   90.00
_cell.angle_gamma   90.00
#
_symmetry.space_group_name_H-M   'P 1'
#
loop_
_entity.id
_entity.type
_entity.pdbx_description
1 polymer ?
#
loop_
_entity_poly.entity_id
_entity_poly.type
_entity_poly.pdbx_seq_one_letter_code
_entity_poly.pdbx_strand_id
1 'polypeptide(L)'
;LLPVPGIVKEDPKLPEDKILPPPSPRPQNSIFDTDEEKSKLLARLLRSSHPEDLQAANRLIQSAVKEEQEKSAQVSRRVNTISEVSENVKRMDELLESYRRGELSPAAQESLQALFQRCQRLRPLLFRLASEAVPDEEALAEVLQANDKLSWALGQYRQVVASQ
;
A
#
# COMPACT_ATOMS: atom_id res chain seq x y z
N LEU A 1 48.48 -21.64 -33.14
CA LEU A 1 47.06 -21.24 -33.38
C LEU A 1 46.21 -22.00 -32.38
N LEU A 2 45.83 -21.34 -31.27
CA LEU A 2 45.00 -21.92 -30.21
C LEU A 2 43.53 -21.61 -30.50
N PRO A 3 42.59 -22.54 -30.27
CA PRO A 3 41.17 -22.32 -30.55
C PRO A 3 40.55 -21.43 -29.47
N VAL A 4 39.76 -20.45 -29.91
CA VAL A 4 38.96 -19.57 -29.04
C VAL A 4 37.86 -20.39 -28.36
N PRO A 5 37.80 -20.47 -27.01
CA PRO A 5 36.74 -21.18 -26.32
C PRO A 5 35.52 -20.26 -26.23
N GLY A 6 34.34 -20.73 -26.64
CA GLY A 6 33.10 -19.98 -26.34
C GLY A 6 31.91 -20.14 -27.26
N ILE A 7 32.00 -20.91 -28.36
CA ILE A 7 30.83 -21.17 -29.20
C ILE A 7 30.23 -22.52 -28.82
N VAL A 8 29.13 -22.46 -28.07
CA VAL A 8 28.24 -23.59 -27.80
C VAL A 8 27.61 -23.99 -29.14
N LYS A 9 27.96 -25.19 -29.64
CA LYS A 9 27.52 -25.69 -30.96
C LYS A 9 26.26 -26.55 -30.90
N GLU A 10 25.86 -26.98 -29.71
CA GLU A 10 24.66 -27.78 -29.48
C GLU A 10 23.88 -27.18 -28.33
N ASP A 11 22.55 -27.13 -28.47
CA ASP A 11 21.67 -26.63 -27.41
C ASP A 11 21.89 -27.47 -26.13
N PRO A 12 22.18 -26.83 -24.99
CA PRO A 12 22.36 -27.54 -23.73
C PRO A 12 21.04 -28.23 -23.38
N LYS A 13 21.10 -29.55 -23.19
CA LYS A 13 19.93 -30.34 -22.81
C LYS A 13 19.47 -29.90 -21.42
N LEU A 14 18.31 -29.26 -21.37
CA LEU A 14 17.63 -28.91 -20.13
C LEU A 14 17.31 -30.22 -19.39
N PRO A 15 17.57 -30.32 -18.07
CA PRO A 15 17.16 -31.49 -17.31
C PRO A 15 15.65 -31.67 -17.41
N GLU A 16 15.23 -32.84 -17.90
CA GLU A 16 13.83 -33.23 -18.04
C GLU A 16 13.18 -33.33 -16.65
N ASP A 17 11.97 -32.79 -16.52
CA ASP A 17 11.09 -32.87 -15.35
C ASP A 17 11.57 -32.26 -14.03
N LYS A 18 11.85 -30.95 -14.04
CA LYS A 18 11.34 -30.12 -12.94
C LYS A 18 9.98 -29.58 -13.35
N ILE A 19 8.94 -30.37 -13.11
CA ILE A 19 7.56 -29.87 -13.07
C ILE A 19 7.57 -28.81 -11.96
N LEU A 20 7.81 -27.55 -12.36
CA LEU A 20 7.62 -26.43 -11.45
C LEU A 20 6.16 -26.52 -11.01
N PRO A 21 5.87 -26.42 -9.70
CA PRO A 21 4.48 -26.33 -9.27
C PRO A 21 3.81 -25.23 -10.10
N PRO A 22 2.56 -25.43 -10.54
CA PRO A 22 1.86 -24.41 -11.31
C PRO A 22 2.01 -23.08 -10.56
N PRO A 23 2.42 -22.01 -11.25
CA PRO A 23 2.62 -20.72 -10.60
C PRO A 23 1.35 -20.38 -9.82
N SER A 24 1.53 -19.80 -8.63
CA SER A 24 0.41 -19.37 -7.80
C SER A 24 -0.58 -18.58 -8.67
N PRO A 25 -1.90 -18.85 -8.54
CA PRO A 25 -2.89 -18.16 -9.33
C PRO A 25 -2.67 -16.65 -9.19
N ARG A 26 -2.62 -15.97 -10.33
CA ARG A 26 -2.45 -14.52 -10.39
C ARG A 26 -3.51 -13.88 -9.47
N PRO A 27 -3.16 -12.84 -8.69
CA PRO A 27 -4.15 -12.08 -7.94
C PRO A 27 -5.31 -11.69 -8.85
N GLN A 28 -6.54 -12.01 -8.46
CA GLN A 28 -7.72 -11.52 -9.16
C GLN A 28 -7.73 -9.99 -8.99
N ASN A 29 -7.82 -9.26 -10.10
CA ASN A 29 -7.64 -7.79 -10.22
C ASN A 29 -6.21 -7.34 -10.56
N SER A 30 -5.46 -8.11 -11.34
CA SER A 30 -4.22 -7.60 -11.89
C SER A 30 -4.49 -6.44 -12.84
N ILE A 31 -3.49 -5.58 -13.06
CA ILE A 31 -3.62 -4.39 -13.90
C ILE A 31 -4.01 -4.73 -15.35
N PHE A 32 -3.72 -5.96 -15.78
CA PHE A 32 -4.13 -6.51 -17.08
C PHE A 32 -5.56 -7.05 -17.13
N ASP A 33 -6.18 -7.27 -15.98
CA ASP A 33 -7.57 -7.73 -15.91
C ASP A 33 -8.53 -6.53 -15.89
N THR A 34 -8.06 -5.38 -15.40
CA THR A 34 -8.84 -4.13 -15.31
C THR A 34 -8.71 -3.23 -16.55
N ASP A 35 -7.61 -3.33 -17.30
CA ASP A 35 -7.38 -2.59 -18.54
C ASP A 35 -7.48 -3.54 -19.75
N GLU A 36 -8.70 -3.66 -20.30
CA GLU A 36 -9.01 -4.58 -21.40
C GLU A 36 -8.18 -4.31 -22.66
N GLU A 37 -7.84 -3.04 -22.92
CA GLU A 37 -7.03 -2.63 -24.06
C GLU A 37 -5.55 -3.00 -23.88
N LYS A 38 -4.96 -2.77 -22.69
CA LYS A 38 -3.63 -3.29 -22.36
C LYS A 38 -3.58 -4.82 -22.45
N SER A 39 -4.63 -5.51 -22.00
CA SER A 39 -4.74 -6.97 -22.05
C SER A 39 -4.73 -7.50 -23.49
N LYS A 40 -5.55 -6.93 -24.37
CA LYS A 40 -5.60 -7.27 -25.80
C LYS A 40 -4.28 -6.99 -26.51
N LEU A 41 -3.65 -5.85 -26.22
CA LEU A 41 -2.35 -5.50 -26.79
C LEU A 41 -1.27 -6.50 -26.36
N LEU A 42 -1.19 -6.82 -25.06
CA LEU A 42 -0.25 -7.81 -24.56
C LEU A 42 -0.47 -9.17 -25.22
N ALA A 43 -1.72 -9.63 -25.32
CA ALA A 43 -2.06 -10.88 -25.99
C ALA A 43 -1.62 -10.88 -27.47
N ARG A 44 -1.78 -9.76 -28.19
CA ARG A 44 -1.32 -9.62 -29.58
C ARG A 44 0.21 -9.69 -29.68
N LEU A 45 0.92 -8.96 -28.82
CA LEU A 45 2.39 -8.93 -28.81
C LEU A 45 2.98 -10.31 -28.49
N LEU A 46 2.39 -11.03 -27.53
CA LEU A 46 2.83 -12.39 -27.17
C LEU A 46 2.57 -13.44 -28.26
N ARG A 47 1.59 -13.22 -29.13
CA ARG A 47 1.28 -14.12 -30.26
C ARG A 47 2.13 -13.83 -31.50
N SER A 48 2.89 -12.74 -31.51
CA SER A 48 3.77 -12.38 -32.63
C SER A 48 5.03 -13.25 -32.65
N SER A 49 5.54 -13.54 -33.84
CA SER A 49 6.85 -14.18 -34.04
C SER A 49 7.99 -13.17 -34.20
N HIS A 50 7.69 -11.88 -34.18
CA HIS A 50 8.69 -10.82 -34.33
C HIS A 50 9.41 -10.56 -32.99
N PRO A 51 10.75 -10.50 -32.98
CA PRO A 51 11.50 -10.28 -31.75
C PRO A 51 11.20 -8.92 -31.11
N GLU A 52 10.87 -7.91 -31.92
CA GLU A 52 10.50 -6.57 -31.48
C GLU A 52 9.19 -6.57 -30.66
N ASP A 53 8.19 -7.33 -31.11
CA ASP A 53 6.90 -7.45 -30.42
C ASP A 53 7.06 -8.19 -29.09
N LEU A 54 7.88 -9.25 -29.04
CA LEU A 54 8.20 -9.95 -27.80
C LEU A 54 8.95 -9.05 -26.81
N GLN A 55 9.86 -8.20 -27.31
CA GLN A 55 10.52 -7.19 -26.48
C GLN A 55 9.54 -6.13 -25.97
N ALA A 56 8.56 -5.72 -26.78
CA ALA A 56 7.51 -4.81 -26.37
C ALA A 56 6.60 -5.45 -25.30
N ALA A 57 6.22 -6.72 -25.47
CA ALA A 57 5.48 -7.48 -24.47
C ALA A 57 6.23 -7.53 -23.13
N ASN A 58 7.52 -7.86 -23.15
CA ASN A 58 8.34 -7.92 -21.93
C ASN A 58 8.39 -6.57 -21.18
N ARG A 59 8.59 -5.47 -21.91
CA ARG A 59 8.56 -4.12 -21.33
C ARG A 59 7.21 -3.78 -20.71
N LEU A 60 6.13 -4.15 -21.39
CA LEU A 60 4.76 -3.91 -20.96
C LEU A 60 4.42 -4.73 -19.71
N ILE A 61 4.83 -6.01 -19.65
CA ILE A 61 4.70 -6.85 -18.43
C ILE A 61 5.49 -6.24 -17.28
N GLN A 62 6.73 -5.82 -17.50
CA GLN A 62 7.58 -5.23 -16.46
C GLN A 62 6.98 -3.93 -15.90
N SER A 63 6.49 -3.05 -16.77
CA SER A 63 5.87 -1.79 -16.32
C SER A 63 4.60 -2.04 -15.52
N ALA A 64 3.77 -2.98 -15.97
CA ALA A 64 2.54 -3.37 -15.29
C ALA A 64 2.79 -3.98 -13.91
N VAL A 65 3.76 -4.89 -13.79
CA VAL A 65 4.14 -5.48 -12.49
C VAL A 65 4.63 -4.39 -11.53
N LYS A 66 5.43 -3.44 -12.03
CA LYS A 66 5.91 -2.31 -11.22
C LYS A 66 4.76 -1.41 -10.76
N GLU A 67 3.86 -1.06 -11.66
CA GLU A 67 2.66 -0.25 -11.37
C GLU A 67 1.76 -0.93 -10.33
N GLU A 68 1.53 -2.23 -10.46
CA GLU A 68 0.77 -3.03 -9.50
C GLU A 68 1.44 -3.07 -8.12
N GLN A 69 2.77 -3.21 -8.07
CA GLN A 69 3.52 -3.18 -6.82
C GLN A 69 3.45 -1.82 -6.13
N GLU A 70 3.58 -0.73 -6.89
CA GLU A 70 3.46 0.64 -6.38
C GLU A 70 2.05 0.91 -5.82
N LYS A 71 1.01 0.52 -6.57
CA LYS A 71 -0.39 0.63 -6.15
C LYS A 71 -0.66 -0.18 -4.89
N SER A 72 -0.21 -1.44 -4.84
CA SER A 72 -0.34 -2.29 -3.65
C SER A 72 0.33 -1.69 -2.43
N ALA A 73 1.55 -1.14 -2.59
CA ALA A 73 2.26 -0.46 -1.52
C ALA A 73 1.52 0.80 -1.03
N GLN A 74 0.91 1.57 -1.95
CA GLN A 74 0.09 2.74 -1.60
C GLN A 74 -1.15 2.33 -0.81
N VAL A 75 -1.88 1.31 -1.25
CA VAL A 75 -3.06 0.77 -0.54
C VAL A 75 -2.67 0.28 0.85
N SER A 76 -1.58 -0.49 0.96
CA SER A 76 -1.09 -0.97 2.26
C SER A 76 -0.74 0.17 3.20
N ARG A 77 -0.02 1.19 2.74
CA ARG A 77 0.28 2.39 3.56
C ARG A 77 -0.98 3.11 4.01
N ARG A 78 -1.96 3.28 3.11
CA ARG A 78 -3.24 3.92 3.41
C ARG A 78 -4.01 3.17 4.50
N VAL A 79 -4.26 1.88 4.28
CA VAL A 79 -5.01 1.02 5.20
C VAL A 79 -4.34 0.97 6.57
N ASN A 80 -3.02 0.77 6.63
CA ASN A 80 -2.30 0.74 7.89
C ASN A 80 -2.40 2.06 8.66
N THR A 81 -2.25 3.20 7.97
CA THR A 81 -2.34 4.52 8.60
C THR A 81 -3.75 4.80 9.12
N ILE A 82 -4.79 4.44 8.35
CA ILE A 82 -6.18 4.60 8.76
C ILE A 82 -6.50 3.72 9.97
N SER A 83 -6.02 2.46 9.99
CA SER A 83 -6.17 1.57 11.14
C SER A 83 -5.52 2.16 12.39
N GLU A 84 -4.28 2.65 12.27
CA GLU A 84 -3.56 3.29 13.37
C GLU A 84 -4.31 4.52 13.90
N VAL A 85 -4.88 5.35 13.02
CA VAL A 85 -5.72 6.49 13.42
C VAL A 85 -6.95 6.01 14.19
N SER A 86 -7.66 5.01 13.67
CA SER A 86 -8.87 4.48 14.31
C SER A 86 -8.59 3.92 15.71
N GLU A 87 -7.51 3.14 15.86
CA GLU A 87 -7.08 2.57 17.14
C GLU A 87 -6.70 3.67 18.14
N ASN A 88 -5.92 4.66 17.69
CA ASN A 88 -5.48 5.75 18.56
C ASN A 88 -6.65 6.66 18.99
N VAL A 89 -7.59 6.97 18.08
CA VAL A 89 -8.80 7.73 18.41
C VAL A 89 -9.63 7.00 19.46
N LYS A 90 -9.91 5.71 19.23
CA LYS A 90 -10.68 4.89 20.18
C LYS A 90 -10.04 4.86 21.57
N ARG A 91 -8.73 4.61 21.63
CA ARG A 91 -7.99 4.59 22.90
C ARG A 91 -7.99 5.96 23.59
N MET A 92 -7.93 7.04 22.82
CA MET A 92 -7.96 8.39 23.38
C MET A 92 -9.32 8.70 23.98
N ASP A 93 -10.41 8.31 23.32
CA ASP A 93 -11.77 8.46 23.85
C ASP A 93 -11.96 7.70 25.17
N GLU A 94 -11.48 6.45 25.27
CA GLU A 94 -11.54 5.65 26.50
C GLU A 94 -10.80 6.29 27.68
N LEU A 95 -9.60 6.83 27.42
CA LEU A 95 -8.79 7.52 28.43
C LEU A 95 -9.38 8.88 28.80
N LEU A 96 -9.92 9.64 27.84
CA LEU A 96 -10.56 10.92 28.10
C LEU A 96 -11.82 10.76 28.94
N GLU A 97 -12.59 9.70 28.72
CA GLU A 97 -13.78 9.41 29.52
C GLU A 97 -13.42 9.11 30.98
N SER A 98 -12.36 8.33 31.21
CA SER A 98 -11.85 8.06 32.56
C SER A 98 -11.23 9.32 33.20
N TYR A 99 -10.64 10.22 32.40
CA TYR A 99 -10.14 11.51 32.86
C TYR A 99 -11.26 12.43 33.33
N ARG A 100 -12.37 12.51 32.59
CA ARG A 100 -13.56 13.31 32.97
C ARG A 100 -14.18 12.87 34.29
N ARG A 101 -14.10 11.57 34.62
CA ARG A 101 -14.55 11.03 35.91
C ARG A 101 -13.57 11.25 37.07
N GLY A 102 -12.37 11.78 36.80
CA GLY A 102 -11.32 11.94 37.81
C GLY A 102 -10.67 10.62 38.24
N GLU A 103 -10.84 9.55 37.46
CA GLU A 103 -10.38 8.19 37.79
C GLU A 103 -9.03 7.84 37.13
N LEU A 104 -8.43 8.79 36.41
CA LEU A 104 -7.22 8.51 35.64
C LEU A 104 -5.98 8.48 36.54
N SER A 105 -5.24 7.38 36.50
CA SER A 105 -3.95 7.26 37.20
C SER A 105 -2.87 8.14 36.53
N PRO A 106 -1.79 8.51 37.26
CA PRO A 106 -0.68 9.28 36.68
C PRO A 106 -0.06 8.60 35.44
N ALA A 107 0.14 7.28 35.48
CA ALA A 107 0.65 6.52 34.34
C ALA A 107 -0.30 6.56 33.12
N ALA A 108 -1.61 6.58 33.37
CA ALA A 108 -2.62 6.72 32.31
C ALA A 108 -2.67 8.16 31.76
N GLN A 109 -2.40 9.19 32.57
CA GLN A 109 -2.23 10.57 32.11
C GLN A 109 -1.03 10.72 31.17
N GLU A 110 0.13 10.16 31.53
CA GLU A 110 1.31 10.14 30.66
C GLU A 110 1.02 9.40 29.35
N SER A 111 0.33 8.26 29.44
CA SER A 111 -0.10 7.48 28.26
C SER A 111 -1.02 8.30 27.34
N LEU A 112 -1.97 9.05 27.92
CA LEU A 112 -2.87 9.93 27.17
C LEU A 112 -2.10 11.07 26.48
N GLN A 113 -1.12 11.67 27.15
CA GLN A 113 -0.27 12.70 26.55
C GLN A 113 0.58 12.14 25.40
N ALA A 114 1.18 10.97 25.58
CA ALA A 114 1.95 10.29 24.54
C ALA A 114 1.06 9.96 23.31
N LEU A 115 -0.18 9.53 23.57
CA LEU A 115 -1.17 9.25 22.53
C LEU A 115 -1.55 10.52 21.76
N PHE A 116 -1.79 11.63 22.46
CA PHE A 116 -2.04 12.93 21.83
C PHE A 116 -0.88 13.35 20.90
N GLN A 117 0.37 13.22 21.37
CA GLN A 117 1.55 13.53 20.56
C GLN A 117 1.66 12.63 19.33
N ARG A 118 1.36 11.33 19.47
CA ARG A 118 1.31 10.39 18.34
C ARG A 118 0.25 10.80 17.32
N CYS A 119 -0.96 11.11 17.77
CA CYS A 119 -2.05 11.60 16.94
C CYS A 119 -1.67 12.88 16.18
N GLN A 120 -0.95 13.82 16.82
CA GLN A 120 -0.46 15.03 16.13
C GLN A 120 0.50 14.70 14.98
N ARG A 121 1.37 13.70 15.14
CA ARG A 121 2.33 13.28 14.09
C ARG A 121 1.67 12.57 12.91
N LEU A 122 0.46 12.03 13.08
CA LEU A 122 -0.29 11.39 12.00
C LEU A 122 -0.91 12.40 11.03
N ARG A 123 -1.16 13.65 11.45
CA ARG A 123 -1.78 14.68 10.58
C ARG A 123 -1.01 14.95 9.28
N PRO A 124 0.31 15.22 9.29
CA PRO A 124 1.06 15.40 8.05
C PRO A 124 1.07 14.16 7.16
N LEU A 125 1.01 12.96 7.75
CA LEU A 125 0.95 11.70 7.00
C LEU A 125 -0.39 11.56 6.27
N LEU A 126 -1.50 11.83 6.95
CA LEU A 126 -2.83 11.84 6.33
C LEU A 126 -2.93 12.88 5.21
N PHE A 127 -2.33 14.06 5.37
CA PHE A 127 -2.31 15.07 4.31
C PHE A 127 -1.55 14.59 3.07
N ARG A 128 -0.42 13.92 3.28
CA ARG A 128 0.35 13.30 2.19
C ARG A 128 -0.46 12.20 1.49
N LEU A 129 -1.07 11.31 2.27
CA LEU A 129 -1.92 10.24 1.73
C LEU A 129 -3.11 10.79 0.95
N ALA A 130 -3.73 11.88 1.39
CA ALA A 130 -4.81 12.54 0.67
C ALA A 130 -4.32 13.09 -0.68
N SER A 131 -3.14 13.72 -0.70
CA SER A 131 -2.51 14.21 -1.93
C SER A 131 -2.19 13.07 -2.90
N GLU A 132 -1.74 11.92 -2.40
CA GLU A 132 -1.47 10.72 -3.20
C GLU A 132 -2.76 10.04 -3.70
N ALA A 133 -3.87 10.18 -2.97
CA ALA A 133 -5.16 9.55 -3.25
C ALA A 133 -6.10 10.38 -4.14
N VAL A 134 -5.73 11.61 -4.53
CA VAL A 134 -6.52 12.47 -5.45
C VAL A 134 -7.12 11.76 -6.67
N PRO A 135 -6.42 10.83 -7.37
CA PRO A 135 -7.01 10.14 -8.52
C PRO A 135 -8.07 9.07 -8.16
N ASP A 136 -8.23 8.71 -6.89
CA ASP A 136 -9.14 7.68 -6.39
C ASP A 136 -10.07 8.30 -5.32
N GLU A 137 -11.29 8.64 -5.73
CA GLU A 137 -12.26 9.36 -4.88
C GLU A 137 -12.62 8.59 -3.61
N GLU A 138 -12.74 7.27 -3.69
CA GLU A 138 -13.04 6.40 -2.55
C GLU A 138 -11.86 6.41 -1.56
N ALA A 139 -10.64 6.22 -2.06
CA ALA A 139 -9.43 6.31 -1.26
C ALA A 139 -9.26 7.68 -0.59
N LEU A 140 -9.54 8.76 -1.32
CA LEU A 140 -9.47 10.12 -0.81
C LEU A 140 -10.49 10.32 0.31
N ALA A 141 -11.73 9.88 0.11
CA ALA A 141 -12.79 9.97 1.12
C ALA A 141 -12.43 9.22 2.41
N GLU A 142 -11.85 8.02 2.31
CA GLU A 142 -11.36 7.25 3.45
C GLU A 142 -10.31 8.04 4.28
N VAL A 143 -9.33 8.64 3.60
CA VAL A 143 -8.26 9.41 4.25
C VAL A 143 -8.79 10.68 4.91
N LEU A 144 -9.71 11.40 4.24
CA LEU A 144 -10.34 12.60 4.78
C LEU A 144 -11.18 12.26 6.02
N GLN A 145 -11.97 11.19 5.96
CA GLN A 145 -12.76 10.73 7.12
C GLN A 145 -11.86 10.37 8.31
N ALA A 146 -10.73 9.70 8.07
CA ALA A 146 -9.76 9.41 9.12
C ALA A 146 -9.16 10.71 9.71
N ASN A 147 -8.87 11.71 8.88
CA ASN A 147 -8.40 13.02 9.32
C ASN A 147 -9.42 13.74 10.21
N ASP A 148 -10.69 13.74 9.82
CA ASP A 148 -11.76 14.38 10.59
C ASP A 148 -11.91 13.74 11.97
N LYS A 149 -11.91 12.40 12.04
CA LYS A 149 -11.94 11.63 13.30
C LYS A 149 -10.74 11.99 14.19
N LEU A 150 -9.53 12.00 13.62
CA LEU A 150 -8.31 12.37 14.34
C LEU A 150 -8.37 13.82 14.85
N SER A 151 -8.85 14.73 14.02
CA SER A 151 -8.96 16.15 14.34
C SER A 151 -9.99 16.43 15.43
N TRP A 152 -11.13 15.72 15.37
CA TRP A 152 -12.16 15.76 16.41
C TRP A 152 -11.59 15.27 17.75
N ALA A 153 -10.94 14.10 17.76
CA ALA A 153 -10.40 13.51 18.98
C ALA A 153 -9.30 14.40 19.60
N LEU A 154 -8.41 14.97 18.78
CA LEU A 154 -7.42 15.96 19.24
C LEU A 154 -8.06 17.23 19.81
N GLY A 155 -9.24 17.62 19.29
CA GLY A 155 -10.04 18.71 19.81
C GLY A 155 -10.63 18.38 21.18
N GLN A 156 -11.20 17.19 21.33
CA GLN A 156 -11.73 16.69 22.61
C GLN A 156 -10.67 16.67 23.71
N TYR A 157 -9.47 16.16 23.39
CA TYR A 157 -8.35 16.19 24.33
C TYR A 157 -8.03 17.62 24.79
N ARG A 158 -7.88 18.57 23.85
CA ARG A 158 -7.58 19.97 24.19
C ARG A 158 -8.67 20.59 25.05
N GLN A 159 -9.94 20.30 24.76
CA GLN A 159 -11.06 20.83 25.53
C GLN A 159 -11.04 20.31 26.97
N VAL A 160 -10.90 19.00 27.16
CA VAL A 160 -10.94 18.34 28.47
C VAL A 160 -9.75 18.73 29.34
N VAL A 161 -8.55 18.82 28.75
CA VAL A 161 -7.33 19.18 29.48
C VAL A 161 -7.27 20.69 29.75
N ALA A 162 -7.79 21.55 28.88
CA ALA A 162 -7.84 23.00 29.12
C ALA A 162 -8.97 23.42 30.08
N SER A 163 -9.98 22.58 30.30
CA SER A 163 -11.06 22.82 31.26
C SER A 163 -10.71 22.49 32.70
N GLN A 164 -9.45 22.16 32.99
CA GLN A 164 -8.90 21.88 34.32
C GLN A 164 -7.85 22.91 34.70
#